data_AF-X1FR62-F1
#
_entry.id   AF-X1FR62-F1
#
_cell.length_a   1.000
_cell.length_b   1.000
_cell.length_c   1.000
_cell.angle_alpha   90.00
_cell.angle_beta   90.00
_cell.angle_gamma   90.00
#
_symmetry.space_group_name_H-M   'P 1'
#
loop_
_entity.id
_entity.type
_entity.pdbx_description
1 polymer ?
#
loop_
_entity_poly.entity_id
_entity_poly.type
_entity_poly.pdbx_seq_one_letter_code
_entity_poly.pdbx_strand_id
1 'polypeptide(L)'
;LEEAPELIAGEGGPEEALELTTDEGHGEAPSIVTDEDLEKAPDILNREEHEEKPSLPAEEDKSGEEPQKASKQLRVVEAFRSSGNKPEWMVVTVLPVLPPDLRPMVQLDGGRFATSDLNDLYRRVINRNNRLRHLIEIGAPEIIIRNEKRMLQEAVDSLIDNGRRGRAISVSGNHKLKSLSDMLRGKQGRFRQNLLGKRVDYSGRSVIVVGPELKLHQCGLPRRMALELFKPFVMHRLVTQGLAPNIKSARRLVERAKPEVYDILEEVVKENKGYQL
;
A
#
# COMPACT_ATOMS: atom_id res chain seq x y z
N LEU A 1 -57.93 6.05 -10.87
CA LEU A 1 -57.59 5.01 -11.85
C LEU A 1 -56.06 4.97 -11.93
N GLU A 2 -55.29 4.13 -11.26
CA GLU A 2 -55.44 2.98 -10.35
C GLU A 2 -54.12 3.01 -9.52
N GLU A 3 -54.19 3.15 -8.20
CA GLU A 3 -53.85 2.10 -7.22
C GLU A 3 -52.57 1.30 -7.50
N ALA A 4 -51.52 1.60 -6.72
CA ALA A 4 -50.40 0.68 -6.48
C ALA A 4 -50.68 -0.13 -5.20
N PRO A 5 -50.40 -1.45 -5.17
CA PRO A 5 -50.82 -2.31 -4.07
C PRO A 5 -49.83 -2.29 -2.89
N GLU A 6 -50.39 -2.13 -1.68
CA GLU A 6 -49.82 -2.63 -0.41
C GLU A 6 -50.11 -4.13 -0.27
N LEU A 7 -49.10 -4.96 0.02
CA LEU A 7 -49.21 -6.34 0.54
C LEU A 7 -47.78 -6.77 0.96
N ILE A 8 -47.41 -7.37 2.10
CA ILE A 8 -48.08 -8.00 3.26
C ILE A 8 -47.07 -8.02 4.42
N ALA A 9 -47.53 -7.71 5.64
CA ALA A 9 -46.90 -8.07 6.90
C ALA A 9 -47.12 -9.57 7.18
N GLY A 10 -46.06 -10.31 7.48
CA GLY A 10 -46.14 -11.70 7.96
C GLY A 10 -45.66 -11.78 9.40
N GLU A 11 -46.59 -11.99 10.33
CA GLU A 11 -46.33 -12.48 11.69
C GLU A 11 -46.17 -14.01 11.69
N GLY A 12 -45.32 -14.53 12.58
CA GLY A 12 -45.25 -15.95 12.96
C GLY A 12 -43.84 -16.44 13.33
N GLY A 13 -43.52 -16.46 14.64
CA GLY A 13 -42.31 -17.09 15.22
C GLY A 13 -42.38 -18.64 15.23
N PRO A 14 -41.67 -19.38 16.12
CA PRO A 14 -40.78 -19.01 17.23
C PRO A 14 -39.37 -19.68 17.15
N GLU A 15 -38.53 -19.45 18.18
CA GLU A 15 -37.26 -20.18 18.49
C GLU A 15 -36.12 -19.99 17.47
N GLU A 16 -34.89 -19.60 17.81
CA GLU A 16 -34.04 -20.09 18.90
C GLU A 16 -33.31 -18.93 19.58
N ALA A 17 -33.41 -18.87 20.91
CA ALA A 17 -32.41 -18.20 21.71
C ALA A 17 -31.07 -18.92 21.47
N LEU A 18 -30.09 -18.24 20.86
CA LEU A 18 -28.71 -18.72 20.93
C LEU A 18 -28.26 -18.58 22.39
N GLU A 19 -28.36 -19.68 23.11
CA GLU A 19 -27.62 -19.94 24.34
C GLU A 19 -26.15 -19.65 24.08
N LEU A 20 -25.63 -18.63 24.77
CA LEU A 20 -24.19 -18.44 24.95
C LEU A 20 -23.71 -19.58 25.85
N THR A 21 -23.31 -20.69 25.23
CA THR A 21 -22.57 -21.73 25.91
C THR A 21 -21.25 -21.13 26.40
N THR A 22 -21.12 -21.09 27.72
CA THR A 22 -19.85 -20.88 28.42
C THR A 22 -18.96 -22.08 28.12
N ASP A 23 -18.05 -21.94 27.17
CA ASP A 23 -16.92 -22.86 27.04
C ASP A 23 -15.74 -22.26 27.81
N GLU A 24 -15.38 -22.92 28.90
CA GLU A 24 -14.25 -22.61 29.75
C GLU A 24 -12.93 -22.91 29.02
N GLY A 25 -12.41 -21.90 28.33
CA GLY A 25 -11.01 -21.85 27.93
C GLY A 25 -10.26 -20.87 28.81
N HIS A 26 -9.62 -21.37 29.88
CA HIS A 26 -8.68 -20.59 30.69
C HIS A 26 -7.49 -20.15 29.82
N GLY A 27 -7.59 -18.96 29.26
CA GLY A 27 -6.47 -18.17 28.78
C GLY A 27 -6.74 -16.74 29.20
N GLU A 28 -5.94 -16.22 30.14
CA GLU A 28 -5.99 -14.82 30.54
C GLU A 28 -5.99 -13.94 29.28
N ALA A 29 -7.13 -13.31 29.01
CA ALA A 29 -7.21 -12.27 28.01
C ALA A 29 -6.24 -11.17 28.45
N PRO A 30 -5.33 -10.69 27.56
CA PRO A 30 -4.46 -9.58 27.92
C PRO A 30 -5.36 -8.41 28.32
N SER A 31 -5.13 -7.90 29.53
CA SER A 31 -5.79 -6.70 30.04
C SER A 31 -5.75 -5.62 28.96
N ILE A 32 -6.94 -5.13 28.59
CA ILE A 32 -7.09 -4.03 27.65
C ILE A 32 -6.54 -2.81 28.38
N VAL A 33 -5.32 -2.42 28.04
CA VAL A 33 -4.69 -1.16 28.47
C VAL A 33 -5.67 -0.04 28.11
N THR A 34 -6.18 0.65 29.12
CA THR A 34 -7.16 1.73 28.94
C THR A 34 -6.46 2.97 28.36
N ASP A 35 -7.20 3.88 27.73
CA ASP A 35 -6.64 5.18 27.30
C ASP A 35 -5.97 5.92 28.47
N GLU A 36 -6.47 5.73 29.71
CA GLU A 36 -5.86 6.27 30.93
C GLU A 36 -4.51 5.61 31.28
N ASP A 37 -4.31 4.34 30.96
CA ASP A 37 -3.04 3.63 31.17
C ASP A 37 -1.97 4.05 30.14
N LEU A 38 -2.40 4.40 28.92
CA LEU A 38 -1.53 4.91 27.85
C LEU A 38 -1.23 6.41 27.99
N GLU A 39 -2.14 7.22 28.54
CA GLU A 39 -1.87 8.62 28.89
C GLU A 39 -0.93 8.74 30.10
N LYS A 40 -0.93 7.77 31.02
CA LYS A 40 0.05 7.69 32.13
C LYS A 40 1.42 7.16 31.71
N ALA A 41 1.51 6.38 30.62
CA ALA A 41 2.76 5.81 30.12
C ALA A 41 3.86 6.85 29.76
N PRO A 42 3.58 7.98 29.07
CA PRO A 42 4.59 9.00 28.82
C PRO A 42 5.02 9.75 30.09
N ASP A 43 4.13 9.87 31.08
CA ASP A 43 4.44 10.49 32.38
C ASP A 43 5.41 9.64 33.22
N ILE A 44 5.43 8.31 33.02
CA ILE A 44 6.40 7.41 33.66
C ILE A 44 7.80 7.60 33.05
N LEU A 45 7.90 7.80 31.72
CA LEU A 45 9.17 8.05 31.03
C LEU A 45 9.72 9.47 31.29
N ASN A 46 8.86 10.48 31.40
CA ASN A 46 9.29 11.85 31.69
C ASN A 46 9.68 12.07 33.16
N ARG A 47 9.16 11.25 34.09
CA ARG A 47 9.57 11.30 35.51
C ARG A 47 11.04 10.93 35.72
N GLU A 48 11.65 10.20 34.78
CA GLU A 48 13.07 9.85 34.80
C GLU A 48 13.99 10.98 34.29
N GLU A 49 13.47 12.11 33.79
CA GLU A 49 14.33 13.24 33.39
C GLU A 49 15.01 13.95 34.58
N HIS A 50 14.54 13.69 35.81
CA HIS A 50 15.07 14.31 37.04
C HIS A 50 15.91 13.40 37.93
N GLU A 51 16.07 12.12 37.59
CA GLU A 51 16.98 11.22 38.32
C GLU A 51 18.11 10.74 37.42
N GLU A 52 19.23 10.46 38.07
CA GLU A 52 20.55 10.24 37.51
C GLU A 52 20.56 9.27 36.32
N LYS A 53 21.60 9.37 35.49
CA LYS A 53 21.95 8.38 34.45
C LYS A 53 21.53 6.98 34.93
N PRO A 54 20.73 6.21 34.19
CA PRO A 54 20.48 4.82 34.56
C PRO A 54 21.81 4.07 34.46
N SER A 55 22.54 4.02 35.57
CA SER A 55 23.72 3.20 35.73
C SER A 55 23.23 1.76 35.64
N LEU A 56 23.91 0.98 34.80
CA LEU A 56 23.76 -0.47 34.73
C LEU A 56 23.61 -1.00 36.17
N PRO A 57 22.58 -1.81 36.49
CA PRO A 57 22.51 -2.41 37.80
C PRO A 57 23.81 -3.16 38.02
N ALA A 58 24.53 -2.78 39.08
CA ALA A 58 25.75 -3.42 39.50
C ALA A 58 25.53 -4.94 39.53
N GLU A 59 26.54 -5.67 39.06
CA GLU A 59 26.54 -7.11 38.99
C GLU A 59 26.36 -7.72 40.38
N GLU A 60 25.11 -7.91 40.80
CA GLU A 60 24.74 -8.74 41.93
C GLU A 60 23.80 -9.83 41.42
N ASP A 61 24.41 -10.98 41.11
CA ASP A 61 23.86 -12.34 41.15
C ASP A 61 22.33 -12.48 41.04
N LYS A 62 21.78 -12.08 39.89
CA LYS A 62 20.41 -12.45 39.49
C LYS A 62 20.42 -13.18 38.17
N SER A 63 19.94 -14.42 38.21
CA SER A 63 19.88 -15.39 37.13
C SER A 63 19.39 -14.81 35.79
N GLY A 64 20.29 -14.75 34.80
CA GLY A 64 20.09 -14.92 33.35
C GLY A 64 19.08 -14.05 32.56
N GLU A 65 17.86 -13.84 33.05
CA GLU A 65 16.74 -13.28 32.27
C GLU A 65 16.42 -11.82 32.59
N GLU A 66 16.53 -11.41 33.85
CA GLU A 66 16.30 -10.02 34.29
C GLU A 66 17.24 -9.00 33.63
N PRO A 67 18.59 -9.22 33.60
CA PRO A 67 19.48 -8.26 32.95
C PRO A 67 19.25 -8.15 31.43
N GLN A 68 18.78 -9.22 30.78
CA GLN A 68 18.47 -9.20 29.34
C GLN A 68 17.21 -8.39 29.03
N LYS A 69 16.18 -8.47 29.87
CA LYS A 69 14.96 -7.66 29.73
C LYS A 69 15.27 -6.18 29.96
N ALA A 70 16.02 -5.87 31.02
CA ALA A 70 16.47 -4.52 31.34
C ALA A 70 17.31 -3.93 30.19
N SER A 71 18.25 -4.70 29.62
CA SER A 71 19.04 -4.27 28.46
C SER A 71 18.17 -3.95 27.23
N LYS A 72 17.14 -4.76 26.93
CA LYS A 72 16.21 -4.50 25.82
C LYS A 72 15.39 -3.22 26.04
N GLN A 73 14.92 -2.98 27.27
CA GLN A 73 14.18 -1.77 27.62
C GLN A 73 15.08 -0.52 27.53
N LEU A 74 16.29 -0.60 28.08
CA LEU A 74 17.28 0.49 28.02
C LEU A 74 17.59 0.87 26.57
N ARG A 75 17.70 -0.11 25.66
CA ARG A 75 17.90 0.17 24.22
C ARG A 75 16.76 0.97 23.60
N VAL A 76 15.52 0.76 24.02
CA VAL A 76 14.37 1.52 23.51
C VAL A 76 14.39 2.94 24.08
N VAL A 77 14.64 3.09 25.39
CA VAL A 77 14.74 4.41 26.05
C VAL A 77 15.87 5.24 25.44
N GLU A 78 17.04 4.63 25.24
CA GLU A 78 18.20 5.30 24.64
C GLU A 78 17.94 5.67 23.17
N ALA A 79 17.19 4.85 22.41
CA ALA A 79 16.77 5.19 21.06
C ALA A 79 15.84 6.41 21.01
N PHE A 80 14.90 6.53 21.96
CA PHE A 80 14.06 7.74 22.08
C PHE A 80 14.90 8.97 22.49
N ARG A 81 15.76 8.82 23.50
CA ARG A 81 16.62 9.92 23.97
C ARG A 81 17.58 10.43 22.89
N SER A 82 18.16 9.53 22.10
CA SER A 82 19.11 9.90 21.03
C SER A 82 18.43 10.48 19.79
N SER A 83 17.20 10.06 19.48
CA SER A 83 16.47 10.53 18.29
C SER A 83 15.66 11.81 18.53
N GLY A 84 15.39 12.18 19.79
CA GLY A 84 14.52 13.31 20.15
C GLY A 84 13.04 13.06 19.87
N ASN A 85 12.67 11.84 19.48
CA ASN A 85 11.28 11.46 19.28
C ASN A 85 10.61 11.27 20.65
N LYS A 86 9.34 11.67 20.75
CA LYS A 86 8.56 11.48 21.97
C LYS A 86 7.77 10.17 21.92
N PRO A 87 7.70 9.40 23.01
CA PRO A 87 6.91 8.16 23.07
C PRO A 87 5.42 8.35 22.76
N GLU A 88 4.86 9.52 23.09
CA GLU A 88 3.47 9.90 22.82
C GLU A 88 3.09 9.82 21.33
N TRP A 89 4.06 9.95 20.41
CA TRP A 89 3.83 9.86 18.97
C TRP A 89 3.50 8.46 18.47
N MET A 90 3.67 7.43 19.30
CA MET A 90 3.20 6.08 18.99
C MET A 90 1.67 5.96 19.07
N VAL A 91 1.01 6.86 19.80
CA VAL A 91 -0.45 6.92 19.94
C VAL A 91 -1.02 7.83 18.86
N VAL A 92 -1.79 7.27 17.94
CA VAL A 92 -2.32 8.00 16.78
C VAL A 92 -3.63 8.69 17.14
N THR A 93 -3.57 9.99 17.39
CA THR A 93 -4.77 10.83 17.59
C THR A 93 -5.35 11.34 16.27
N VAL A 94 -4.47 11.62 15.30
CA VAL A 94 -4.84 12.09 13.95
C VAL A 94 -4.32 11.09 12.92
N LEU A 95 -5.24 10.41 12.25
CA LEU A 95 -4.90 9.41 11.23
C LEU A 95 -4.73 10.08 9.84
N PRO A 96 -3.53 10.07 9.25
CA PRO A 96 -3.33 10.61 7.91
C PRO A 96 -4.01 9.75 6.84
N VAL A 97 -4.60 10.41 5.85
CA VAL A 97 -5.28 9.75 4.72
C VAL A 97 -4.46 9.95 3.46
N LEU A 98 -4.22 8.86 2.71
CA LEU A 98 -3.50 8.95 1.45
C LEU A 98 -4.25 9.81 0.41
N PRO A 99 -3.53 10.58 -0.43
CA PRO A 99 -4.11 11.30 -1.55
C PRO A 99 -4.96 10.37 -2.46
N PRO A 100 -6.10 10.84 -3.02
CA PRO A 100 -6.98 10.04 -3.86
C PRO A 100 -6.28 9.33 -5.02
N ASP A 101 -5.28 9.96 -5.63
CA ASP A 101 -4.53 9.39 -6.76
C ASP A 101 -3.77 8.11 -6.40
N LEU A 102 -3.39 7.93 -5.13
CA LEU A 102 -2.73 6.72 -4.63
C LEU A 102 -3.73 5.61 -4.26
N ARG A 103 -5.03 5.93 -4.25
CA ARG A 103 -6.15 5.03 -3.94
C ARG A 103 -7.28 5.15 -4.99
N PRO A 104 -6.97 4.92 -6.28
CA PRO A 104 -7.87 5.25 -7.37
C PRO A 104 -9.16 4.43 -7.33
N MET A 105 -10.23 5.04 -7.80
CA MET A 105 -11.48 4.39 -8.19
C MET A 105 -11.57 4.53 -9.71
N VAL A 106 -11.54 3.42 -10.44
CA VAL A 106 -11.53 3.40 -11.90
C VAL A 106 -12.83 2.79 -12.39
N GLN A 107 -13.54 3.52 -13.24
CA GLN A 107 -14.69 2.97 -13.93
C GLN A 107 -14.23 2.01 -15.02
N LEU A 108 -14.76 0.79 -14.99
CA LEU A 108 -14.54 -0.24 -15.99
C LEU A 108 -15.67 -0.21 -17.03
N ASP A 109 -15.42 -0.84 -18.18
CA ASP A 109 -16.42 -1.04 -19.21
C ASP A 109 -17.65 -1.77 -18.65
N GLY A 110 -18.83 -1.24 -18.97
CA GLY A 110 -20.12 -1.74 -18.47
C GLY A 110 -20.56 -1.16 -17.11
N GLY A 111 -20.05 0.01 -16.71
CA GLY A 111 -20.55 0.75 -15.54
C GLY A 111 -20.13 0.19 -14.17
N ARG A 112 -19.21 -0.78 -14.15
CA ARG A 112 -18.63 -1.32 -12.91
C ARG A 112 -17.51 -0.41 -12.42
N PHE A 113 -17.30 -0.37 -11.11
CA PHE A 113 -16.20 0.39 -10.50
C PHE A 113 -15.19 -0.57 -9.87
N ALA A 114 -13.92 -0.42 -10.25
CA ALA A 114 -12.81 -1.03 -9.53
C ALA A 114 -12.33 -0.03 -8.47
N THR A 115 -12.23 -0.47 -7.21
CA THR A 115 -11.79 0.36 -6.10
C THR A 115 -10.55 -0.25 -5.46
N SER A 116 -9.69 0.59 -4.89
CA SER A 116 -8.59 0.11 -4.05
C SER A 116 -9.11 -0.45 -2.73
N ASP A 117 -8.63 -1.63 -2.33
CA ASP A 117 -8.90 -2.28 -1.02
C ASP A 117 -8.76 -1.32 0.17
N LEU A 118 -7.84 -0.35 0.07
CA LEU A 118 -7.58 0.63 1.12
C LEU A 118 -8.79 1.55 1.40
N ASN A 119 -9.59 1.85 0.38
CA ASN A 119 -10.80 2.68 0.55
C ASN A 119 -11.82 2.00 1.47
N ASP A 120 -11.88 0.67 1.46
CA ASP A 120 -12.80 -0.10 2.30
C ASP A 120 -12.35 -0.09 3.75
N LEU A 121 -11.03 -0.19 3.98
CA LEU A 121 -10.43 -0.07 5.31
C LEU A 121 -10.63 1.34 5.88
N TYR A 122 -10.42 2.39 5.08
CA TYR A 122 -10.71 3.76 5.50
C TYR A 122 -12.19 3.98 5.84
N ARG A 123 -13.10 3.45 5.02
CA ARG A 123 -14.55 3.55 5.29
C ARG A 123 -14.91 2.92 6.64
N ARG A 124 -14.31 1.78 7.00
CA ARG A 124 -14.53 1.13 8.30
C ARG A 124 -14.09 2.04 9.46
N VAL A 125 -12.89 2.61 9.39
CA VAL A 125 -12.40 3.53 10.43
C VAL A 125 -13.32 4.74 10.59
N ILE A 126 -13.69 5.38 9.48
CA ILE A 126 -14.57 6.57 9.50
C ILE A 126 -15.93 6.22 10.12
N ASN A 127 -16.54 5.11 9.70
CA ASN A 127 -17.84 4.69 10.21
C ASN A 127 -17.80 4.39 11.71
N ARG A 128 -16.75 3.71 12.19
CA ARG A 128 -16.56 3.42 13.62
C ARG A 128 -16.34 4.70 14.43
N ASN A 129 -15.53 5.62 13.91
CA ASN A 129 -15.27 6.89 14.59
C ASN A 129 -16.53 7.77 14.69
N ASN A 130 -17.29 7.88 13.59
CA ASN A 130 -18.54 8.63 13.59
C ASN A 130 -19.59 8.00 14.53
N ARG A 131 -19.65 6.66 14.57
CA ARG A 131 -20.53 5.93 15.48
C ARG A 131 -20.13 6.14 16.95
N LEU A 132 -18.84 6.07 17.27
CA LEU A 132 -18.33 6.33 18.61
C LEU A 132 -18.68 7.75 19.07
N ARG A 133 -18.47 8.75 18.21
CA ARG A 133 -18.83 10.14 18.50
C ARG A 133 -20.32 10.28 18.84
N HIS A 134 -21.18 9.68 18.02
CA HIS A 134 -22.63 9.72 18.24
C HIS A 134 -23.05 9.02 19.54
N LEU A 135 -22.44 7.89 19.89
CA LEU A 135 -22.71 7.17 21.15
C LEU A 135 -22.31 7.99 22.39
N ILE A 136 -21.23 8.77 22.29
CA ILE A 136 -20.81 9.68 23.36
C ILE A 136 -21.82 10.83 23.51
N GLU A 137 -22.28 11.42 22.39
CA GLU A 137 -23.25 12.52 22.40
C GLU A 137 -24.59 12.12 23.05
N ILE A 138 -25.04 10.89 22.86
CA ILE A 138 -26.28 10.37 23.47
C ILE A 138 -26.08 9.94 24.93
N GLY A 139 -24.84 9.89 25.42
CA GLY A 139 -24.55 9.42 26.78
C GLY A 139 -24.75 7.91 26.93
N ALA A 140 -24.38 7.13 25.91
CA ALA A 140 -24.49 5.68 25.97
C ALA A 140 -23.68 5.09 27.16
N PRO A 141 -24.12 3.97 27.75
CA PRO A 141 -23.39 3.28 28.81
C PRO A 141 -21.92 2.98 28.46
N GLU A 142 -21.06 3.01 29.49
CA GLU A 142 -19.61 2.86 29.32
C GLU A 142 -19.21 1.53 28.64
N ILE A 143 -19.98 0.46 28.87
CA ILE A 143 -19.76 -0.86 28.23
C ILE A 143 -19.87 -0.74 26.70
N ILE A 144 -20.86 -0.01 26.20
CA ILE A 144 -21.09 0.18 24.77
C ILE A 144 -19.97 1.05 24.17
N ILE A 145 -19.59 2.13 24.87
CA ILE A 145 -18.48 3.00 24.47
C ILE A 145 -17.17 2.21 24.40
N ARG A 146 -16.87 1.39 25.42
CA ARG A 146 -15.65 0.58 25.48
C ARG A 146 -15.59 -0.44 24.34
N ASN A 147 -16.71 -1.07 24.00
CA ASN A 147 -16.77 -1.96 22.85
C ASN A 147 -16.56 -1.20 21.52
N GLU A 148 -17.15 -0.01 21.34
CA GLU A 148 -16.94 0.76 20.11
C GLU A 148 -15.51 1.30 20.00
N LYS A 149 -14.87 1.67 21.12
CA LYS A 149 -13.42 1.98 21.18
C LYS A 149 -12.58 0.78 20.71
N ARG A 150 -12.86 -0.43 21.22
CA ARG A 150 -12.20 -1.66 20.75
C ARG A 150 -12.38 -1.89 19.25
N MET A 151 -13.61 -1.74 18.75
CA MET A 151 -13.91 -1.90 17.32
C MET A 151 -13.22 -0.84 16.45
N LEU A 152 -13.07 0.39 16.95
CA LEU A 152 -12.31 1.44 16.29
C LEU A 152 -10.82 1.09 16.24
N GLN A 153 -10.24 0.60 17.34
CA GLN A 153 -8.85 0.13 17.38
C GLN A 153 -8.61 -0.99 16.37
N GLU A 154 -9.49 -1.99 16.30
CA GLU A 154 -9.38 -3.07 15.31
C GLU A 154 -9.46 -2.56 13.87
N ALA A 155 -10.29 -1.54 13.62
CA ALA A 155 -10.37 -0.91 12.30
C ALA A 155 -9.05 -0.21 11.93
N VAL A 156 -8.43 0.51 12.87
CA VAL A 156 -7.14 1.18 12.66
C VAL A 156 -6.02 0.15 12.49
N ASP A 157 -5.99 -0.90 13.32
CA ASP A 157 -5.02 -2.00 13.21
C ASP A 157 -5.11 -2.65 11.82
N SER A 158 -6.32 -2.92 11.33
CA SER A 158 -6.51 -3.51 10.01
C SER A 158 -6.11 -2.60 8.84
N LEU A 159 -6.22 -1.28 9.01
CA LEU A 159 -5.78 -0.31 8.01
C LEU A 159 -4.24 -0.30 7.90
N ILE A 160 -3.56 -0.34 9.05
CA ILE A 160 -2.10 -0.29 9.13
C ILE A 160 -1.49 -1.64 8.74
N ASP A 161 -1.94 -2.74 9.33
CA ASP A 161 -1.39 -4.09 9.17
C ASP A 161 -2.47 -5.17 9.35
N ASN A 162 -3.16 -5.49 8.26
CA ASN A 162 -4.29 -6.42 8.27
C ASN A 162 -3.84 -7.86 8.50
N GLY A 163 -4.36 -8.49 9.57
CA GLY A 163 -4.05 -9.87 9.92
C GLY A 163 -2.84 -10.06 10.83
N ARG A 164 -2.21 -8.96 11.32
CA ARG A 164 -1.21 -9.04 12.39
C ARG A 164 -1.82 -9.44 13.73
N ARG A 165 -3.02 -8.92 14.02
CA ARG A 165 -3.80 -9.26 15.22
C ARG A 165 -5.17 -9.79 14.79
N GLY A 166 -5.51 -10.98 15.25
CA GLY A 166 -6.80 -11.61 14.98
C GLY A 166 -7.02 -12.04 13.52
N ARG A 167 -8.29 -12.21 13.15
CA ARG A 167 -8.68 -12.67 11.81
C ARG A 167 -8.60 -11.53 10.80
N ALA A 168 -7.87 -11.76 9.70
CA ALA A 168 -7.73 -10.78 8.62
C ALA A 168 -9.10 -10.42 8.02
N ILE A 169 -9.31 -9.11 7.83
CA ILE A 169 -10.50 -8.59 7.19
C ILE A 169 -10.49 -8.98 5.71
N SER A 170 -11.58 -9.62 5.29
CA SER A 170 -11.79 -10.04 3.90
C SER A 170 -13.12 -9.48 3.39
N VAL A 171 -13.21 -9.27 2.08
CA VAL A 171 -14.48 -8.97 1.39
C VAL A 171 -15.20 -10.29 1.07
N SER A 172 -16.37 -10.26 0.45
CA SER A 172 -17.01 -11.46 -0.08
C SER A 172 -16.06 -12.24 -1.01
N GLY A 173 -15.89 -13.54 -0.73
CA GLY A 173 -14.81 -14.37 -1.27
C GLY A 173 -13.53 -14.28 -0.42
N ASN A 174 -12.68 -15.30 -0.39
CA ASN A 174 -11.46 -15.35 0.44
C ASN A 174 -10.36 -14.29 0.11
N HIS A 175 -10.72 -13.17 -0.52
CA HIS A 175 -9.86 -12.03 -0.78
C HIS A 175 -9.69 -11.17 0.48
N LYS A 176 -8.49 -11.25 1.07
CA LYS A 176 -8.07 -10.39 2.18
C LYS A 176 -7.77 -9.00 1.65
N LEU A 177 -8.31 -7.97 2.32
CA LEU A 177 -8.04 -6.58 1.98
C LEU A 177 -6.55 -6.26 2.21
N LYS A 178 -5.91 -5.62 1.25
CA LYS A 178 -4.51 -5.19 1.39
C LYS A 178 -4.40 -3.94 2.29
N SER A 179 -3.59 -4.05 3.34
CA SER A 179 -3.29 -2.94 4.27
C SER A 179 -2.18 -2.02 3.76
N LEU A 180 -1.94 -0.90 4.47
CA LEU A 180 -0.81 -0.01 4.18
C LEU A 180 0.54 -0.74 4.26
N SER A 181 0.72 -1.62 5.25
CA SER A 181 1.94 -2.41 5.40
C SER A 181 2.13 -3.40 4.25
N ASP A 182 1.06 -4.06 3.80
CA ASP A 182 1.09 -4.98 2.65
C ASP A 182 1.44 -4.25 1.34
N MET A 183 1.01 -3.01 1.20
CA MET A 183 1.39 -2.19 0.04
C MET A 183 2.89 -1.87 0.04
N LEU A 184 3.54 -1.78 1.20
CA LEU A 184 4.97 -1.51 1.29
C LEU A 184 5.82 -2.78 1.19
N ARG A 185 5.42 -3.85 1.87
CA ARG A 185 6.20 -5.08 2.04
C ARG A 185 5.86 -6.14 0.98
N GLY A 186 6.70 -7.17 0.89
CA GLY A 186 6.47 -8.33 0.04
C GLY A 186 6.91 -8.15 -1.42
N LYS A 187 6.74 -9.21 -2.24
CA LYS A 187 7.19 -9.25 -3.64
C LYS A 187 6.47 -8.23 -4.53
N GLN A 188 5.17 -8.02 -4.27
CA GLN A 188 4.35 -7.01 -4.94
C GLN A 188 4.31 -5.67 -4.18
N GLY A 189 5.12 -5.51 -3.13
CA GLY A 189 5.21 -4.27 -2.37
C GLY A 189 5.91 -3.17 -3.16
N ARG A 190 5.65 -1.91 -2.81
CA ARG A 190 6.19 -0.72 -3.46
C ARG A 190 7.71 -0.73 -3.56
N PHE A 191 8.43 -1.16 -2.51
CA PHE A 191 9.89 -1.21 -2.53
C PHE A 191 10.42 -2.17 -3.61
N ARG A 192 9.89 -3.39 -3.67
CA ARG A 192 10.41 -4.41 -4.60
C ARG A 192 9.92 -4.22 -6.03
N GLN A 193 8.68 -3.80 -6.21
CA GLN A 193 8.09 -3.69 -7.53
C GLN A 193 8.47 -2.39 -8.25
N ASN A 194 8.63 -1.28 -7.51
CA ASN A 194 8.82 0.03 -8.13
C ASN A 194 10.20 0.63 -7.89
N LEU A 195 10.89 0.28 -6.79
CA LEU A 195 12.18 0.89 -6.45
C LEU A 195 13.40 0.05 -6.88
N LEU A 196 13.27 -1.27 -7.05
CA LEU A 196 14.38 -2.12 -7.50
C LEU A 196 14.50 -2.25 -9.03
N GLY A 197 13.43 -1.98 -9.78
CA GLY A 197 13.44 -2.04 -11.22
C GLY A 197 12.16 -1.45 -11.79
N LYS A 198 12.28 -0.60 -12.80
CA LYS A 198 11.14 0.00 -13.49
C LYS A 198 11.13 -0.42 -14.95
N ARG A 199 9.94 -0.39 -15.55
CA ARG A 199 9.82 -0.45 -17.00
C ARG A 199 10.42 0.83 -17.56
N VAL A 200 11.24 0.68 -18.59
CA VAL A 200 11.96 1.78 -19.24
C VAL A 200 11.45 1.93 -20.66
N ASP A 201 11.26 3.18 -21.08
CA ASP A 201 10.95 3.52 -22.46
C ASP A 201 12.16 3.26 -23.36
N TYR A 202 11.93 3.17 -24.68
CA TYR A 202 12.98 2.87 -25.67
C TYR A 202 13.73 1.55 -25.40
N SER A 203 12.99 0.53 -24.97
CA SER A 203 13.52 -0.82 -24.78
C SER A 203 12.82 -1.84 -25.67
N GLY A 204 13.55 -2.89 -26.07
CA GLY A 204 13.07 -3.96 -26.94
C GLY A 204 13.57 -5.32 -26.47
N ARG A 205 12.86 -6.38 -26.87
CA ARG A 205 13.26 -7.78 -26.60
C ARG A 205 13.02 -8.64 -27.83
N SER A 206 14.03 -9.40 -28.23
CA SER A 206 13.96 -10.39 -29.31
C SER A 206 14.74 -11.64 -28.95
N VAL A 207 14.57 -12.70 -29.73
CA VAL A 207 15.44 -13.88 -29.72
C VAL A 207 16.76 -13.52 -30.41
N ILE A 208 17.87 -14.03 -29.87
CA ILE A 208 19.20 -13.88 -30.44
C ILE A 208 19.49 -15.00 -31.44
N VAL A 209 20.12 -14.66 -32.56
CA VAL A 209 20.54 -15.60 -33.61
C VAL A 209 22.01 -15.33 -33.93
N VAL A 210 22.78 -16.38 -34.26
CA VAL A 210 24.21 -16.26 -34.58
C VAL A 210 24.38 -15.59 -35.95
N GLY A 211 25.13 -14.49 -36.00
CA GLY A 211 25.51 -13.78 -37.23
C GLY A 211 27.03 -13.82 -37.44
N PRO A 212 27.58 -14.83 -38.12
CA PRO A 212 29.04 -15.02 -38.25
C PRO A 212 29.75 -13.91 -39.05
N GLU A 213 29.02 -13.16 -39.87
CA GLU A 213 29.51 -12.03 -40.66
C GLU A 213 29.70 -10.72 -39.86
N LEU A 214 29.18 -10.66 -38.63
CA LEU A 214 29.22 -9.46 -37.78
C LEU A 214 30.59 -9.28 -37.11
N LYS A 215 31.05 -8.03 -37.02
CA LYS A 215 32.25 -7.68 -36.24
C LYS A 215 31.93 -7.61 -34.74
N LEU A 216 32.96 -7.68 -33.88
CA LEU A 216 32.81 -7.67 -32.41
C LEU A 216 32.00 -6.46 -31.86
N HIS A 217 32.06 -5.32 -32.54
CA HIS A 217 31.37 -4.08 -32.14
C HIS A 217 29.99 -3.91 -32.82
N GLN A 218 29.48 -4.95 -33.47
CA GLN A 218 28.25 -4.91 -34.25
C GLN A 218 27.21 -5.88 -33.72
N CYS A 219 25.95 -5.51 -33.82
CA CYS A 219 24.82 -6.43 -33.67
C CYS A 219 23.76 -6.19 -34.75
N GLY A 220 23.10 -7.28 -35.15
CA GLY A 220 21.95 -7.22 -36.05
C GLY A 220 20.69 -6.84 -35.29
N LEU A 221 20.00 -5.79 -35.74
CA LEU A 221 18.76 -5.31 -35.14
C LEU A 221 17.62 -5.40 -36.18
N PRO A 222 16.52 -6.13 -35.89
CA PRO A 222 15.41 -6.21 -36.84
C PRO A 222 14.83 -4.83 -37.17
N ARG A 223 14.70 -4.50 -38.47
CA ARG A 223 14.17 -3.19 -38.95
C ARG A 223 12.90 -2.73 -38.24
N ARG A 224 11.95 -3.64 -38.02
CA ARG A 224 10.69 -3.32 -37.31
C ARG A 224 10.91 -2.92 -35.86
N MET A 225 11.88 -3.54 -35.18
CA MET A 225 12.24 -3.19 -33.81
C MET A 225 12.98 -1.85 -33.77
N ALA A 226 13.93 -1.65 -34.68
CA ALA A 226 14.66 -0.40 -34.80
C ALA A 226 13.70 0.79 -35.04
N LEU A 227 12.67 0.61 -35.86
CA LEU A 227 11.69 1.65 -36.14
C LEU A 227 10.96 2.16 -34.88
N GLU A 228 10.61 1.27 -33.94
CA GLU A 228 9.96 1.67 -32.68
C GLU A 228 10.96 2.26 -31.68
N LEU A 229 12.19 1.72 -31.60
CA LEU A 229 13.22 2.25 -30.71
C LEU A 229 13.67 3.66 -31.10
N PHE A 230 13.81 3.91 -32.41
CA PHE A 230 14.30 5.19 -32.95
C PHE A 230 13.18 6.11 -33.44
N LYS A 231 11.92 5.81 -33.11
CA LYS A 231 10.73 6.53 -33.60
C LYS A 231 10.81 8.06 -33.47
N PRO A 232 11.26 8.65 -32.34
CA PRO A 232 11.38 10.11 -32.24
C PRO A 232 12.40 10.71 -33.22
N PHE A 233 13.52 10.03 -33.42
CA PHE A 233 14.60 10.48 -34.30
C PHE A 233 14.18 10.41 -35.77
N VAL A 234 13.50 9.34 -36.16
CA VAL A 234 12.95 9.17 -37.52
C VAL A 234 11.87 10.22 -37.79
N MET A 235 10.97 10.48 -36.84
CA MET A 235 9.95 11.54 -36.99
C MET A 235 10.58 12.93 -37.14
N HIS A 236 11.64 13.23 -36.39
CA HIS A 236 12.36 14.50 -36.51
C HIS A 236 13.00 14.64 -37.90
N ARG A 237 13.72 13.61 -38.37
CA ARG A 237 14.37 13.61 -39.69
C ARG A 237 13.38 13.76 -40.84
N LEU A 238 12.23 13.09 -40.78
CA LEU A 238 11.14 13.24 -41.76
C LEU A 238 10.67 14.69 -41.91
N VAL A 239 10.61 15.44 -40.81
CA VAL A 239 10.22 16.86 -40.84
C VAL A 239 11.37 17.73 -41.35
N THR A 240 12.60 17.50 -40.90
CA THR A 240 13.77 18.28 -41.36
C THR A 240 14.04 18.13 -42.85
N GLN A 241 13.83 16.94 -43.42
CA GLN A 241 13.98 16.68 -44.85
C GLN A 241 12.77 17.12 -45.69
N GLY A 242 11.72 17.67 -45.06
CA GLY A 242 10.51 18.15 -45.76
C GLY A 242 9.58 17.04 -46.27
N LEU A 243 9.83 15.78 -45.91
CA LEU A 243 9.00 14.62 -46.28
C LEU A 243 7.69 14.57 -45.48
N ALA A 244 7.66 15.22 -44.32
CA ALA A 244 6.46 15.41 -43.52
C ALA A 244 6.30 16.89 -43.12
N PRO A 245 5.11 17.50 -43.32
CA PRO A 245 4.89 18.89 -42.95
C PRO A 245 4.88 19.15 -41.43
N ASN A 246 4.61 18.13 -40.62
CA ASN A 246 4.58 18.25 -39.15
C ASN A 246 4.77 16.89 -38.44
N ILE A 247 5.09 16.91 -37.15
CA ILE A 247 5.32 15.70 -36.33
C ILE A 247 4.11 14.74 -36.33
N LYS A 248 2.88 15.25 -36.37
CA LYS A 248 1.66 14.42 -36.40
C LYS A 248 1.53 13.64 -37.71
N SER A 249 1.88 14.26 -38.84
CA SER A 249 1.94 13.61 -40.14
C SER A 249 3.09 12.61 -40.22
N ALA A 250 4.27 12.97 -39.70
CA ALA A 250 5.42 12.07 -39.59
C ALA A 250 5.06 10.80 -38.79
N ARG A 251 4.37 10.95 -37.64
CA ARG A 251 3.89 9.80 -36.85
C ARG A 251 3.00 8.86 -37.66
N ARG A 252 2.06 9.39 -38.45
CA ARG A 252 1.19 8.58 -39.34
C ARG A 252 1.98 7.89 -40.44
N LEU A 253 3.02 8.53 -40.99
CA LEU A 253 3.88 7.92 -42.00
C LEU A 253 4.69 6.75 -41.41
N VAL A 254 5.23 6.93 -40.20
CA VAL A 254 5.95 5.88 -39.47
C VAL A 254 5.03 4.71 -39.10
N GLU A 255 3.82 4.97 -38.59
CA GLU A 255 2.84 3.93 -38.25
C GLU A 255 2.40 3.11 -39.48
N ARG A 256 2.40 3.72 -40.68
CA ARG A 256 2.12 3.04 -41.95
C ARG A 256 3.34 2.31 -42.54
N ALA A 257 4.51 2.45 -41.94
CA ALA A 257 5.76 1.82 -42.37
C ALA A 257 6.04 1.96 -43.88
N LYS A 258 5.90 3.18 -44.41
CA LYS A 258 6.21 3.47 -45.82
C LYS A 258 7.69 3.17 -46.13
N PRO A 259 8.03 2.79 -47.38
CA PRO A 259 9.42 2.49 -47.77
C PRO A 259 10.42 3.60 -47.43
N GLU A 260 10.06 4.86 -47.72
CA GLU A 260 10.87 6.08 -47.45
C GLU A 260 11.30 6.20 -45.97
N VAL A 261 10.53 5.62 -45.04
CA VAL A 261 10.83 5.67 -43.61
C VAL A 261 12.01 4.76 -43.26
N TYR A 262 12.18 3.65 -43.99
CA TYR A 262 13.29 2.72 -43.75
C TYR A 262 14.62 3.30 -44.22
N ASP A 263 14.63 4.10 -45.29
CA ASP A 263 15.85 4.78 -45.77
C ASP A 263 16.37 5.77 -44.71
N ILE A 264 15.46 6.55 -44.14
CA ILE A 264 15.78 7.49 -43.04
C ILE A 264 16.19 6.73 -41.77
N LEU A 265 15.56 5.59 -41.50
CA LEU A 265 15.94 4.76 -40.37
C LEU A 265 17.38 4.25 -40.52
N GLU A 266 17.81 3.84 -41.71
CA GLU A 266 19.19 3.48 -41.96
C GLU A 266 20.17 4.64 -41.71
N GLU A 267 19.82 5.85 -42.14
CA GLU A 267 20.64 7.05 -41.86
C GLU A 267 20.80 7.30 -40.36
N VAL A 268 19.67 7.29 -39.63
CA VAL A 268 19.64 7.51 -38.17
C VAL A 268 20.42 6.43 -37.42
N VAL A 269 20.36 5.18 -37.88
CA VAL A 269 21.05 4.07 -37.23
C VAL A 269 22.55 4.07 -37.55
N LYS A 270 22.97 4.48 -38.75
CA LYS A 270 24.40 4.64 -39.10
C LYS A 270 25.10 5.70 -38.25
N GLU A 271 24.41 6.75 -37.84
CA GLU A 271 24.94 7.77 -36.92
C GLU A 271 25.20 7.20 -35.52
N ASN A 272 24.39 6.22 -35.10
CA ASN A 272 24.52 5.51 -33.83
C ASN A 272 25.38 4.25 -34.00
N LYS A 273 26.71 4.44 -34.04
CA LYS A 273 27.72 3.39 -34.26
C LYS A 273 27.40 2.08 -33.52
N GLY A 274 27.33 0.97 -34.25
CA GLY A 274 27.27 -0.39 -33.68
C GLY A 274 26.08 -1.26 -34.09
N TYR A 275 25.10 -0.71 -34.83
CA TYR A 275 23.93 -1.46 -35.30
C TYR A 275 23.97 -1.71 -36.81
N GLN A 276 23.58 -2.91 -37.24
CA GLN A 276 23.26 -3.25 -38.63
C GLN A 276 21.79 -3.68 -38.73
N LEU A 277 21.09 -3.20 -39.76
CA LEU A 277 19.64 -3.38 -39.98
C LEU A 277 19.29 -4.42 -41.04
#